data_AF-A0AAF0URG9-F1
#
_entry.id   AF-A0AAF0URG9-F1
#
_cell.length_a   1.000
_cell.length_b   1.000
_cell.length_c   1.000
_cell.angle_alpha   90.00
_cell.angle_beta   90.00
_cell.angle_gamma   90.00
#
_symmetry.space_group_name_H-M   'P 1'
#
loop_
_entity.id
_entity.type
_entity.pdbx_description
1 polymer ?
#
loop_
_entity_poly.entity_id
_entity_poly.type
_entity_poly.pdbx_seq_one_letter_code
_entity_poly.pdbx_strand_id
1 'polypeptide(L)'
;DIKAKYPTKYVHLGGTEILIKACFREGIDTPIEIYLADDRIIQPIEKSVISAVRGNLIYQKFKFIISANYSVAINDRNIDKSLVLYWRMSGIELAPGSKIFTARCKNLYVLTT
;
A
#
# COMPACT_ATOMS: atom_id res chain seq x y z
N ASP A 1 22.79 -1.77 38.51
CA ASP A 1 21.48 -1.54 37.87
C ASP A 1 21.48 -1.83 36.39
N ILE A 2 21.07 -3.06 36.01
CA ILE A 2 20.69 -3.34 34.62
C ILE A 2 19.31 -2.68 34.45
N LYS A 3 19.27 -1.48 33.87
CA LYS A 3 18.00 -0.89 33.45
C LYS A 3 17.37 -1.88 32.47
N ALA A 4 16.22 -2.43 32.82
CA ALA A 4 15.38 -3.16 31.88
C ALA A 4 15.05 -2.21 30.73
N LYS A 5 15.80 -2.30 29.64
CA LYS A 5 15.50 -1.59 28.41
C LYS A 5 14.24 -2.27 27.89
N TYR A 6 13.10 -1.59 27.96
CA TYR A 6 11.87 -2.10 27.36
C TYR A 6 12.22 -2.54 25.93
N PRO A 7 12.08 -3.84 25.61
CA PRO A 7 12.52 -4.32 24.32
C PRO A 7 11.69 -3.64 23.22
N THR A 8 12.38 -3.15 22.18
CA THR A 8 11.76 -2.44 21.07
C THR A 8 10.88 -3.41 20.32
N LYS A 9 9.57 -3.19 20.35
CA LYS A 9 8.64 -4.03 19.59
C LYS A 9 8.68 -3.70 18.12
N TYR A 10 8.60 -4.72 17.28
CA TYR A 10 8.56 -4.58 15.82
C TYR A 10 7.24 -5.11 15.27
N VAL A 11 6.77 -4.48 14.19
CA VAL A 11 5.78 -5.03 13.27
C VAL A 11 6.54 -5.63 12.10
N HIS A 12 6.49 -6.95 11.94
CA HIS A 12 6.97 -7.62 10.74
C HIS A 12 5.85 -7.66 9.71
N LEU A 13 6.04 -6.99 8.57
CA LEU A 13 5.10 -6.98 7.46
C LEU A 13 5.46 -8.10 6.50
N GLY A 14 4.67 -9.18 6.50
CA GLY A 14 4.87 -10.31 5.59
C GLY A 14 4.32 -10.00 4.20
N GLY A 15 3.06 -9.59 4.12
CA GLY A 15 2.43 -9.27 2.84
C GLY A 15 1.24 -8.34 2.96
N THR A 16 0.88 -7.72 1.84
CA THR A 16 -0.26 -6.81 1.71
C THR A 16 -1.17 -7.33 0.61
N GLU A 17 -2.40 -7.69 0.97
CA GLU A 17 -3.47 -7.92 0.00
C GLU A 17 -4.13 -6.58 -0.35
N ILE A 18 -4.10 -6.23 -1.63
CA ILE A 18 -4.72 -5.01 -2.17
C ILE A 18 -5.93 -5.44 -2.98
N LEU A 19 -7.10 -4.93 -2.60
CA LEU A 19 -8.34 -5.10 -3.35
C LEU A 19 -8.75 -3.76 -3.94
N ILE A 20 -8.85 -3.71 -5.26
CA ILE A 20 -9.39 -2.57 -5.99
C ILE A 20 -10.76 -2.92 -6.52
N LYS A 21 -11.70 -1.99 -6.39
CA LYS A 21 -13.05 -2.10 -6.95
C LYS A 21 -13.41 -0.80 -7.67
N ALA A 22 -13.73 -0.90 -8.96
CA ALA A 22 -14.25 0.21 -9.76
C ALA A 22 -15.61 0.68 -9.23
N CYS A 23 -15.86 1.98 -9.30
CA CYS A 23 -17.12 2.59 -8.87
C CYS A 23 -18.19 2.61 -9.97
N PHE A 24 -18.03 1.81 -11.03
CA PHE A 24 -18.92 1.76 -12.19
C PHE A 24 -19.56 0.38 -12.30
N ARG A 25 -20.86 0.36 -12.63
CA ARG A 25 -21.64 -0.88 -12.68
C ARG A 25 -21.06 -1.90 -13.64
N GLU A 26 -20.54 -1.49 -14.79
CA GLU A 26 -19.99 -2.37 -15.83
C GLU A 26 -18.44 -2.33 -15.86
N GLY A 27 -17.83 -1.70 -14.85
CA GLY A 27 -16.43 -1.31 -14.94
C GLY A 27 -16.23 -0.14 -15.89
N ILE A 28 -14.98 0.19 -16.18
CA ILE A 28 -14.60 1.18 -17.18
C ILE A 28 -13.24 0.82 -17.76
N ASP A 29 -13.10 0.85 -19.09
CA ASP A 29 -11.82 0.57 -19.73
C ASP A 29 -10.83 1.70 -19.42
N THR A 30 -10.11 1.51 -18.32
CA THR A 30 -9.19 2.50 -17.78
C THR A 30 -8.03 1.74 -17.13
N PRO A 31 -6.82 1.83 -17.69
CA PRO A 31 -5.65 1.24 -17.09
C PRO A 31 -5.33 1.95 -15.77
N ILE A 32 -4.90 1.16 -14.78
CA ILE A 32 -4.47 1.66 -13.48
C ILE A 32 -3.15 0.99 -13.11
N GLU A 33 -2.22 1.81 -12.66
CA GLU A 33 -0.98 1.37 -12.03
C GLU A 33 -1.03 1.72 -10.55
N ILE A 34 -0.62 0.79 -9.71
CA ILE A 34 -0.64 0.93 -8.26
C ILE A 34 0.77 0.68 -7.77
N TYR A 35 1.22 1.53 -6.87
CA TYR A 35 2.54 1.43 -6.27
C TYR A 35 2.36 1.31 -4.76
N LEU A 36 3.09 0.36 -4.20
CA LEU A 36 3.27 0.22 -2.75
C LEU A 36 4.65 0.77 -2.44
N ALA A 37 4.75 1.69 -1.48
CA ALA A 37 6.00 2.39 -1.18
C ALA A 37 6.25 2.53 0.33
N ASP A 38 7.51 2.70 0.69
CA ASP A 38 7.99 3.09 2.01
C ASP A 38 8.53 4.54 1.94
N ASP A 39 7.66 5.48 2.28
CA ASP A 39 7.93 6.92 2.21
C ASP A 39 8.87 7.42 3.31
N ARG A 40 9.37 6.53 4.18
CA ARG A 40 10.50 6.85 5.05
C ARG A 40 11.79 7.01 4.25
N ILE A 41 11.89 6.36 3.07
CA ILE A 41 13.03 6.47 2.16
C ILE A 41 12.81 7.66 1.23
N ILE A 42 13.39 8.81 1.61
CA ILE A 42 13.26 10.04 0.81
C ILE A 42 14.28 10.14 -0.33
N GLN A 43 15.47 9.52 -0.17
CA GLN A 43 16.49 9.42 -1.22
C GLN A 43 17.34 8.14 -1.10
N PRO A 44 17.67 7.50 -2.22
CA PRO A 44 17.15 7.81 -3.55
C PRO A 44 15.71 7.25 -3.70
N ILE A 45 14.83 7.99 -4.39
CA ILE A 45 13.37 7.76 -4.35
C ILE A 45 12.97 6.39 -4.91
N GLU A 46 13.73 5.84 -5.85
CA GLU A 46 13.47 4.52 -6.43
C GLU A 46 13.53 3.39 -5.39
N LYS A 47 14.22 3.59 -4.27
CA LYS A 47 14.27 2.62 -3.16
C LYS A 47 13.04 2.68 -2.26
N SER A 48 12.18 3.70 -2.39
CA SER A 48 10.91 3.73 -1.67
C SER A 48 9.92 2.73 -2.24
N VAL A 49 9.99 2.41 -3.53
CA VAL A 49 9.01 1.52 -4.18
C VAL A 49 9.23 0.07 -3.75
N ILE A 50 8.26 -0.49 -3.03
CA ILE A 50 8.22 -1.91 -2.64
C ILE A 50 7.80 -2.76 -3.82
N SER A 51 6.74 -2.35 -4.52
CA SER A 51 6.20 -3.09 -5.66
C SER A 51 5.27 -2.21 -6.50
N ALA A 52 5.16 -2.56 -7.77
CA ALA A 52 4.18 -1.97 -8.68
C ALA A 52 3.31 -3.07 -9.29
N VAL A 53 2.00 -2.81 -9.41
CA VAL A 53 1.06 -3.71 -10.09
C VAL A 53 0.25 -2.93 -11.12
N ARG A 54 -0.04 -3.57 -12.24
CA ARG A 54 -0.85 -3.00 -13.34
C ARG A 54 -2.16 -3.76 -13.44
N GLY A 55 -3.24 -3.04 -13.69
CA GLY A 55 -4.57 -3.60 -13.89
C GLY A 55 -5.42 -2.72 -14.79
N ASN A 56 -6.69 -3.08 -14.91
CA ASN A 56 -7.68 -2.29 -15.64
C ASN A 56 -9.02 -2.34 -14.89
N LEU A 57 -9.68 -1.19 -14.76
CA LEU A 57 -10.96 -1.05 -14.06
C LEU A 57 -12.14 -1.70 -14.79
N ILE A 58 -11.97 -2.15 -16.04
CA ILE A 58 -12.99 -2.86 -16.81
C ILE A 58 -13.42 -4.16 -16.12
N TYR A 59 -12.51 -4.79 -15.38
CA TYR A 59 -12.78 -6.03 -14.67
C TYR A 59 -13.62 -5.85 -13.40
N GLN A 60 -14.03 -4.61 -13.07
CA GLN A 60 -14.78 -4.18 -11.89
C GLN A 60 -14.09 -4.41 -10.53
N LYS A 61 -13.41 -5.54 -10.35
CA LYS A 61 -12.76 -5.95 -9.12
C LYS A 61 -11.53 -6.79 -9.44
N PHE A 62 -10.41 -6.44 -8.86
CA PHE A 62 -9.20 -7.27 -8.91
C PHE A 62 -8.43 -7.19 -7.60
N LYS A 63 -7.68 -8.26 -7.34
CA LYS A 63 -7.00 -8.51 -6.07
C LYS A 63 -5.55 -8.86 -6.35
N PHE A 64 -4.64 -8.19 -5.65
CA PHE A 64 -3.21 -8.46 -5.68
C PHE A 64 -2.72 -8.83 -4.29
N ILE A 65 -1.71 -9.68 -4.22
CA ILE A 65 -1.01 -9.99 -2.97
C ILE A 65 0.46 -9.65 -3.22
N ILE A 66 0.99 -8.74 -2.42
CA ILE A 66 2.36 -8.26 -2.53
C ILE A 66 3.11 -8.70 -1.28
N SER A 67 4.29 -9.30 -1.44
CA SER A 67 5.16 -9.60 -0.30
C SER A 67 5.96 -8.34 0.04
N ALA A 68 5.80 -7.86 1.27
CA ALA A 68 6.49 -6.67 1.77
C ALA A 68 7.85 -7.07 2.35
N ASN A 69 7.88 -8.07 3.23
CA ASN A 69 9.08 -8.69 3.80
C ASN A 69 10.05 -7.72 4.49
N TYR A 70 9.54 -6.74 5.25
CA TYR A 70 10.37 -5.87 6.11
C TYR A 70 9.72 -5.65 7.47
N SER A 71 10.46 -4.99 8.37
CA SER A 71 10.05 -4.77 9.75
C SER A 71 10.11 -3.29 10.10
N VAL A 72 9.19 -2.85 10.95
CA VAL A 72 9.11 -1.46 11.41
C VAL A 72 9.00 -1.45 12.92
N ALA A 73 9.78 -0.61 13.60
CA ALA A 73 9.64 -0.45 15.04
C ALA A 73 8.29 0.21 15.34
N ILE A 74 7.55 -0.30 16.33
CA ILE A 74 6.22 0.24 16.70
C ILE A 74 6.30 1.71 17.14
N ASN A 75 7.45 2.11 17.69
CA ASN A 75 7.71 3.48 18.14
C ASN A 75 8.41 4.35 17.09
N ASP A 76 8.55 3.88 15.85
CA ASP A 76 9.00 4.72 14.73
C ASP A 76 8.00 5.88 14.55
N ARG A 77 8.49 7.12 14.63
CA ARG A 77 7.66 8.32 14.49
C ARG A 77 7.05 8.46 13.10
N ASN A 78 7.55 7.72 12.12
CA ASN A 78 7.07 7.69 10.74
C ASN A 78 6.50 6.31 10.34
N ILE A 79 6.00 5.52 11.30
CA ILE A 79 5.43 4.20 11.02
C ILE A 79 4.27 4.26 10.01
N ASP A 80 3.51 5.35 9.97
CA ASP A 80 2.44 5.62 9.01
C ASP A 80 2.95 5.76 7.56
N LYS A 81 4.22 6.13 7.39
CA LYS A 81 4.90 6.23 6.09
C LYS A 81 5.53 4.92 5.64
N SER A 82 5.51 3.89 6.47
CA SER A 82 6.22 2.65 6.17
C SER A 82 5.57 1.85 5.05
N LEU A 83 4.27 2.05 4.78
CA LEU A 83 3.52 1.30 3.77
C LEU A 83 2.41 2.18 3.18
N VAL A 84 2.73 2.87 2.10
CA VAL A 84 1.86 3.86 1.44
C VAL A 84 1.44 3.35 0.08
N LEU A 85 0.17 3.58 -0.27
CA LEU A 85 -0.42 3.18 -1.54
C LEU A 85 -0.58 4.40 -2.45
N TYR A 86 0.11 4.37 -3.58
CA TYR A 86 -0.06 5.34 -4.67
C TYR A 86 -0.74 4.70 -5.87
N TRP A 87 -1.37 5.52 -6.70
CA TRP A 87 -1.93 5.07 -7.96
C TRP A 87 -1.78 6.12 -9.05
N ARG A 88 -1.70 5.63 -10.28
CA ARG A 88 -1.67 6.44 -11.50
C ARG A 88 -2.68 5.86 -12.50
N MET A 89 -3.44 6.75 -13.13
CA MET A 89 -4.44 6.40 -14.14
C MET A 89 -4.45 7.49 -15.22
N SER A 90 -4.94 7.12 -16.40
CA SER A 90 -5.17 8.05 -17.52
C SER A 90 -6.37 7.58 -18.33
N GLY A 91 -6.90 8.45 -19.19
CA GLY A 91 -7.98 8.11 -20.12
C GLY A 91 -9.41 8.29 -19.59
N ILE A 92 -9.58 8.97 -18.45
CA ILE A 92 -10.90 9.25 -17.87
C ILE A 92 -10.89 10.54 -17.06
N GLU A 93 -11.97 11.32 -17.19
CA GLU A 93 -12.25 12.50 -16.39
C GLU A 93 -13.58 12.32 -15.67
N LEU A 94 -13.65 12.71 -14.40
CA LEU A 94 -14.86 12.60 -13.59
C LEU A 94 -15.33 13.96 -13.12
N ALA A 95 -16.64 14.08 -12.92
CA ALA A 95 -17.23 15.24 -12.26
C ALA A 95 -16.60 15.46 -10.87
N PRO A 96 -16.39 16.72 -10.43
CA PRO A 96 -15.78 17.04 -9.15
C PRO A 96 -16.38 16.26 -7.97
N GLY A 97 -15.52 15.71 -7.11
CA GLY A 97 -15.91 14.92 -5.94
C GLY A 97 -16.20 13.43 -6.21
N SER A 98 -16.33 13.02 -7.47
CA SER A 98 -16.56 11.63 -7.83
C SER A 98 -15.34 10.74 -7.55
N LYS A 99 -15.58 9.48 -7.20
CA LYS A 99 -14.53 8.47 -6.97
C LYS A 99 -14.56 7.44 -8.09
N ILE A 100 -13.40 7.17 -8.67
CA ILE A 100 -13.23 6.22 -9.77
C ILE A 100 -13.14 4.76 -9.32
N PHE A 101 -12.49 4.52 -8.18
CA PHE A 101 -12.38 3.21 -7.55
C PHE A 101 -12.29 3.35 -6.02
N THR A 102 -12.38 2.22 -5.33
CA THR A 102 -12.03 2.06 -3.91
C THR A 102 -10.87 1.09 -3.77
N ALA A 103 -9.92 1.41 -2.89
CA ALA A 103 -8.84 0.52 -2.50
C ALA A 103 -9.04 0.05 -1.06
N ARG A 104 -8.81 -1.24 -0.81
CA ARG A 104 -8.71 -1.81 0.52
C ARG A 104 -7.41 -2.58 0.64
N CYS A 105 -6.66 -2.32 1.71
CA CYS A 105 -5.43 -3.03 2.02
C CYS A 105 -5.62 -3.89 3.26
N LYS A 106 -5.20 -5.15 3.20
CA LYS A 106 -5.15 -6.07 4.33
C LYS A 106 -3.72 -6.55 4.51
N ASN A 107 -3.12 -6.22 5.65
CA ASN A 107 -1.74 -6.55 5.97
C ASN A 107 -1.68 -7.86 6.76
N LEU A 108 -0.83 -8.78 6.31
CA LEU A 108 -0.34 -9.90 7.10
C LEU A 108 0.87 -9.43 7.90
N TYR A 109 0.75 -9.42 9.23
CA TYR A 109 1.81 -8.96 10.11
C TYR A 109 1.94 -9.80 11.37
N VAL A 110 3.12 -9.74 11.99
CA VAL A 110 3.41 -10.35 13.29
C VAL A 110 4.10 -9.31 14.17
N LEU A 111 3.77 -9.29 15.46
CA LEU A 111 4.44 -8.45 16.46
C LEU A 111 5.53 -9.26 17.16
N THR A 112 6.71 -8.69 17.29
CA THR A 112 7.84 -9.27 18.02
C THR A 112 8.46 -8.26 18.97
N THR A 113 9.40 -8.75 19.78
CA THR A 113 10.05 -8.04 20.89
C THR A 113 11.56 -8.05 20.68
#